data_AF-A0A659UFF6-F1
#
_entry.id   AF-A0A659UFF6-F1
#
_cell.length_a   1.000
_cell.length_b   1.000
_cell.length_c   1.000
_cell.angle_alpha   90.00
_cell.angle_beta   90.00
_cell.angle_gamma   90.00
#
_symmetry.space_group_name_H-M   'P 1'
#
loop_
_entity.id
_entity.type
_entity.pdbx_description
1 polymer ?
#
loop_
_entity_poly.entity_id
_entity_poly.type
_entity_poly.pdbx_seq_one_letter_code
_entity_poly.pdbx_strand_id
1 'polypeptide(L)'
;NVSAVQLKSSGFARAVISALAFSVVPAGQLELEITETVLMDESKAVLKTLRQLRELGIRIALDDFGTGYSSLGYLRRFPVDKIKIDRSFIRDMGNRDTAA
;
A
#
# COMPACT_ATOMS: atom_id res chain seq x y z
N ASN A 1 6.92 -1.63 5.22
CA ASN A 1 7.25 -0.76 4.08
C ASN A 1 7.78 -1.56 2.91
N VAL A 2 7.15 -1.40 1.74
CA VAL A 2 7.46 -2.13 0.50
C VAL A 2 7.46 -1.14 -0.67
N SER A 3 8.49 -1.23 -1.52
CA SER A 3 8.59 -0.39 -2.73
C SER A 3 7.93 -1.02 -3.96
N ALA A 4 7.65 -0.21 -4.99
CA ALA A 4 7.12 -0.69 -6.27
C ALA A 4 8.05 -1.73 -6.93
N VAL A 5 9.37 -1.54 -6.81
CA VAL A 5 10.37 -2.48 -7.36
C VAL A 5 10.23 -3.86 -6.74
N GLN A 6 10.01 -3.93 -5.43
CA GLN A 6 9.77 -5.20 -4.74
C GLN A 6 8.46 -5.85 -5.20
N LEU A 7 7.37 -5.09 -5.31
CA LEU A 7 6.06 -5.63 -5.75
C LEU A 7 6.07 -6.12 -7.21
N LYS A 8 6.92 -5.54 -8.07
CA LYS A 8 7.13 -5.99 -9.44
C LYS A 8 7.97 -7.27 -9.54
N SER A 9 8.73 -7.59 -8.50
CA SER A 9 9.51 -8.83 -8.46
C SER A 9 8.56 -10.03 -8.33
N SER A 10 8.65 -10.96 -9.30
CA SER A 10 7.82 -12.17 -9.35
C SER A 10 7.97 -13.07 -8.12
N GLY A 11 9.07 -12.95 -7.38
CA GLY A 11 9.34 -13.73 -6.18
C GLY A 11 8.86 -13.10 -4.86
N PHE A 12 8.40 -11.85 -4.86
CA PHE A 12 8.16 -11.11 -3.62
C PHE A 12 7.07 -11.75 -2.76
N ALA A 13 5.90 -12.05 -3.34
CA ALA A 13 4.82 -12.71 -2.58
C ALA A 13 5.29 -14.04 -1.98
N ARG A 14 6.03 -14.85 -2.75
CA ARG A 14 6.61 -16.11 -2.27
C ARG A 14 7.58 -15.89 -1.11
N ALA A 15 8.44 -14.88 -1.18
CA ALA A 15 9.38 -14.57 -0.12
C ALA A 15 8.68 -14.18 1.19
N VAL A 16 7.61 -13.37 1.10
CA VAL A 16 6.79 -13.00 2.27
C VAL A 16 6.13 -14.24 2.89
N ILE A 17 5.56 -15.13 2.07
CA ILE A 17 4.94 -16.37 2.53
C ILE A 17 5.95 -17.26 3.25
N SER A 18 7.13 -17.45 2.65
CA SER A 18 8.19 -18.25 3.27
C SER A 18 8.63 -17.66 4.62
N ALA A 19 8.73 -16.34 4.73
CA ALA A 19 9.10 -15.66 5.97
C ALA A 19 8.03 -15.83 7.07
N LEU A 20 6.74 -15.70 6.72
CA LEU A 20 5.63 -15.96 7.64
C LEU A 20 5.63 -17.41 8.14
N ALA A 21 5.82 -18.37 7.23
CA ALA A 21 5.88 -19.79 7.58
C ALA A 21 7.07 -20.11 8.51
N PHE A 22 8.24 -19.56 8.21
CA PHE A 22 9.44 -19.73 9.03
C PHE A 22 9.30 -19.12 10.43
N SER A 23 8.63 -17.97 10.54
CA SER A 23 8.41 -17.27 11.80
C SER A 23 7.19 -17.74 12.59
N VAL A 24 6.37 -18.63 12.03
CA VAL A 24 5.12 -19.13 12.62
C VAL A 24 4.16 -17.97 12.96
N VAL A 25 4.14 -16.93 12.12
CA VAL A 25 3.27 -15.77 12.27
C VAL A 25 2.03 -15.94 11.37
N PRO A 26 0.80 -15.80 11.91
CA PRO A 26 -0.40 -15.79 11.09
C PRO A 26 -0.39 -14.61 10.11
N ALA A 27 -0.73 -14.86 8.84
CA ALA A 27 -0.71 -13.84 7.79
C ALA A 27 -1.53 -12.59 8.14
N GLY A 28 -2.66 -12.75 8.83
CA GLY A 28 -3.52 -11.64 9.29
C GLY A 28 -2.90 -10.71 10.34
N GLN A 29 -1.73 -11.06 10.88
CA GLN A 29 -0.95 -10.21 11.79
C GLN A 29 0.13 -9.40 11.05
N LEU A 30 0.37 -9.68 9.77
CA LEU A 30 1.29 -8.89 8.95
C LEU A 30 0.51 -7.81 8.20
N GLU A 31 0.98 -6.57 8.34
CA GLU A 31 0.55 -5.44 7.54
C GLU A 31 1.72 -4.93 6.70
N LEU A 32 1.52 -4.84 5.39
CA LEU A 32 2.49 -4.28 4.46
C LEU A 32 2.06 -2.87 4.05
N GLU A 33 2.92 -1.91 4.36
CA GLU A 33 2.76 -0.52 3.97
C GLU A 33 3.37 -0.24 2.59
N ILE A 34 2.62 0.47 1.74
CA ILE A 34 3.03 0.96 0.43
C ILE A 34 2.68 2.45 0.32
N THR A 35 3.48 3.25 -0.38
CA THR A 35 3.19 4.69 -0.55
C THR A 35 2.19 4.95 -1.68
N GLU A 36 1.62 6.15 -1.72
CA GLU A 36 0.75 6.62 -2.81
C GLU A 36 1.42 6.49 -4.20
N THR A 37 2.71 6.80 -4.31
CA THR A 37 3.48 6.67 -5.56
C THR A 37 3.56 5.24 -6.08
N VAL A 38 3.56 4.24 -5.18
CA VAL A 38 3.53 2.82 -5.58
C VAL A 38 2.18 2.44 -6.18
N LEU A 39 1.08 3.03 -5.69
CA LEU A 39 -0.25 2.81 -6.29
C LEU A 39 -0.36 3.46 -7.67
N MET A 40 0.23 4.64 -7.86
CA MET A 40 0.20 5.34 -9.14
C MET A 40 0.98 4.64 -10.26
N ASP A 41 1.77 3.61 -9.93
CA ASP A 41 2.54 2.84 -10.90
C ASP A 41 1.66 2.08 -11.92
N GLU A 42 0.34 1.94 -11.70
CA GLU A 42 -0.68 1.26 -12.56
C GLU A 42 -0.25 -0.11 -13.15
N SER A 43 0.85 -0.68 -12.67
CA SER A 43 1.40 -1.90 -13.20
C SER A 43 0.53 -3.07 -12.84
N LYS A 44 0.14 -3.84 -13.87
CA LYS A 44 -0.57 -5.12 -13.69
C LYS A 44 0.19 -6.07 -12.75
N ALA A 45 1.53 -5.99 -12.70
CA ALA A 45 2.34 -6.79 -11.81
C ALA A 45 2.12 -6.40 -10.33
N VAL A 46 2.14 -5.09 -10.03
CA VAL A 46 1.90 -4.58 -8.67
C VAL A 46 0.51 -4.99 -8.18
N LEU A 47 -0.52 -4.74 -8.98
CA LEU A 47 -1.89 -5.13 -8.65
C LEU A 47 -2.05 -6.63 -8.43
N LYS A 48 -1.40 -7.46 -9.25
CA LYS A 48 -1.42 -8.91 -9.11
C LYS A 48 -0.78 -9.33 -7.78
N THR A 49 0.40 -8.82 -7.47
CA THR A 49 1.11 -9.13 -6.22
C THR A 49 0.31 -8.72 -4.99
N LEU A 50 -0.29 -7.52 -4.98
CA LEU A 50 -1.11 -7.05 -3.87
C LEU A 50 -2.36 -7.93 -3.65
N ARG A 51 -3.03 -8.35 -4.73
CA ARG A 51 -4.17 -9.28 -4.63
C ARG A 51 -3.74 -10.64 -4.06
N GLN A 52 -2.63 -11.20 -4.54
CA GLN A 52 -2.11 -12.47 -4.03
C GLN A 52 -1.80 -12.40 -2.53
N LEU A 53 -1.16 -11.32 -2.07
CA LEU A 53 -0.86 -11.12 -0.64
C LEU A 53 -2.16 -11.04 0.18
N ARG A 54 -3.16 -10.31 -0.31
CA ARG A 54 -4.48 -10.19 0.35
C ARG A 54 -5.26 -11.50 0.39
N GLU A 55 -5.22 -12.29 -0.68
CA GLU A 55 -5.88 -13.61 -0.73
C GLU A 55 -5.34 -14.56 0.35
N LEU A 56 -4.11 -14.34 0.80
CA LEU A 56 -3.47 -15.08 1.90
C LEU A 56 -3.80 -14.50 3.29
N GLY A 57 -4.57 -13.42 3.35
CA GLY A 57 -4.95 -12.75 4.59
C GLY A 57 -3.97 -11.67 5.06
N ILE A 58 -2.94 -11.33 4.29
CA ILE A 58 -2.01 -10.24 4.62
C ILE A 58 -2.71 -8.90 4.39
N ARG A 59 -2.59 -7.97 5.35
CA ARG A 59 -3.19 -6.64 5.25
C ARG A 59 -2.30 -5.68 4.49
N ILE A 60 -2.90 -4.80 3.70
CA ILE A 60 -2.20 -3.77 2.95
C ILE A 60 -2.62 -2.39 3.46
N ALA A 61 -1.65 -1.58 3.86
CA ALA A 61 -1.84 -0.19 4.25
C ALA A 61 -1.25 0.75 3.20
N LEU A 62 -2.00 1.79 2.85
CA LEU A 62 -1.52 2.90 2.04
C LEU A 62 -0.93 3.98 2.95
N ASP A 63 0.32 4.35 2.71
CA ASP A 63 1.05 5.41 3.40
C ASP A 63 1.15 6.69 2.56
N ASP A 64 1.45 7.79 3.25
CA ASP A 64 1.66 9.13 2.68
C ASP A 64 0.49 9.67 1.86
N PHE A 65 -0.75 9.22 2.14
CA PHE A 65 -1.92 9.72 1.42
C PHE A 65 -2.13 11.21 1.72
N GLY A 66 -2.20 12.04 0.69
CA GLY A 66 -2.33 13.49 0.86
C GLY A 66 -1.14 14.30 0.35
N THR A 67 -0.08 13.65 -0.15
CA THR A 67 1.20 14.31 -0.48
C THR A 67 1.38 14.64 -1.97
N GLY A 68 0.45 14.25 -2.84
CA GLY A 68 0.51 14.67 -4.25
C GLY A 68 -0.63 14.20 -5.15
N TYR A 69 -1.09 12.95 -5.04
CA TYR A 69 -2.05 12.36 -6.00
C TYR A 69 -3.43 12.08 -5.41
N SER A 70 -3.82 12.88 -4.41
CA SER A 70 -4.83 12.60 -3.36
C SER A 70 -6.27 12.45 -3.83
N SER A 71 -6.51 11.54 -4.77
CA SER A 71 -7.79 11.27 -5.38
C SER A 71 -8.36 9.95 -4.85
N LEU A 72 -9.43 10.09 -4.06
CA LEU A 72 -10.20 8.95 -3.55
C LEU A 72 -10.76 8.06 -4.67
N GLY A 73 -10.88 8.58 -5.89
CA GLY A 73 -11.36 7.84 -7.07
C GLY A 73 -10.47 6.64 -7.42
N TYR A 74 -9.15 6.74 -7.21
CA TYR A 74 -8.21 5.67 -7.53
C TYR A 74 -8.21 4.54 -6.49
N LEU A 75 -8.49 4.84 -5.23
CA LEU A 75 -8.54 3.86 -4.14
C LEU A 75 -9.51 2.71 -4.45
N ARG A 76 -10.60 2.97 -5.19
CA ARG A 76 -11.57 1.95 -5.59
C ARG A 76 -10.96 0.79 -6.40
N ARG A 77 -9.81 1.01 -7.04
CA ARG A 77 -9.15 0.02 -7.89
C ARG A 77 -8.14 -0.84 -7.13
N PHE A 78 -7.72 -0.40 -5.94
CA PHE A 78 -6.62 -1.01 -5.20
C PHE A 78 -7.10 -1.77 -3.97
N PRO A 79 -6.57 -2.99 -3.74
CA PRO A 79 -6.93 -3.83 -2.61
C PRO A 79 -6.20 -3.37 -1.33
N VAL A 80 -6.53 -2.17 -0.83
CA VAL A 80 -6.01 -1.65 0.45
C VAL A 80 -7.03 -1.84 1.57
N ASP A 81 -6.54 -2.06 2.79
CA ASP A 81 -7.35 -2.29 3.99
C ASP A 81 -7.28 -1.09 4.96
N LYS A 82 -6.23 -0.27 4.84
CA LYS A 82 -5.99 0.91 5.67
C LYS A 82 -5.40 2.04 4.81
N ILE A 83 -5.77 3.27 5.14
CA ILE A 83 -5.18 4.48 4.57
C ILE A 83 -4.61 5.30 5.74
N LYS A 84 -3.34 5.67 5.63
CA LYS A 84 -2.64 6.55 6.56
C LYS A 84 -2.56 7.92 5.90
N ILE A 85 -3.21 8.91 6.53
CA ILE A 85 -3.18 10.29 6.10
C ILE A 85 -1.82 10.89 6.49
N ASP A 86 -1.13 11.49 5.53
CA ASP A 86 0.15 12.11 5.81
C ASP A 86 0.01 13.32 6.74
N ARG A 87 1.04 13.55 7.57
CA ARG A 87 1.06 14.67 8.50
C ARG A 87 1.07 16.03 7.79
N SER A 88 1.70 16.15 6.63
CA SER A 88 1.71 17.40 5.86
C SER A 88 0.29 17.79 5.44
N PHE A 89 -0.52 16.83 4.99
CA PHE A 89 -1.93 17.05 4.68
C PHE A 89 -2.70 17.64 5.87
N ILE A 90 -2.54 17.04 7.06
CA ILE A 90 -3.20 17.52 8.29
C ILE A 90 -2.72 18.94 8.67
N ARG A 91 -1.42 19.23 8.53
CA ARG A 91 -0.88 20.57 8.80
C ARG A 91 -1.46 21.60 7.84
N ASP A 92 -1.59 21.24 6.58
CA ASP A 92 -1.96 22.17 5.52
C ASP A 92 -3.49 22.37 5.44
N MET A 93 -4.30 21.46 6.02
CA MET A 93 -5.76 21.63 6.18
C MET A 93 -6.16 22.90 6.94
N GLY A 94 -5.30 23.41 7.82
CA GLY A 94 -5.56 24.66 8.55
C GLY A 94 -5.29 25.94 7.72
N ASN A 95 -4.67 25.79 6.55
CA ASN A 95 -4.25 26.90 5.70
C ASN A 95 -5.27 27.08 4.57
N ARG A 96 -5.99 28.20 4.54
CA ARG A 96 -7.09 28.44 3.56
C ARG A 96 -6.62 28.62 2.12
N ASP A 97 -5.30 28.69 1.89
CA ASP A 97 -4.70 29.01 0.59
C ASP A 97 -4.32 27.77 -0.25
N THR A 98 -4.55 26.55 0.25
CA THR A 98 -4.17 25.29 -0.44
C THR A 98 -5.33 24.57 -1.14
N ALA A 99 -6.55 25.14 -1.12
CA ALA A 99 -7.66 24.62 -1.91
C ALA A 99 -7.53 25.09 -3.37
N ALA A 100 -6.85 24.27 -4.19
CA ALA A 100 -6.89 24.35 -5.64
C ALA A 100 -7.89 23.34 -6.21
#